data_AF-M5T5J8-F1
#
_entry.id   AF-M5T5J8-F1
#
_cell.length_a   1.000
_cell.length_b   1.000
_cell.length_c   1.000
_cell.angle_alpha   90.00
_cell.angle_beta   90.00
_cell.angle_gamma   90.00
#
_symmetry.space_group_name_H-M   'P 1'
#
loop_
_entity.id
_entity.type
_entity.pdbx_description
1 polymer ?
#
loop_
_entity_poly.entity_id
_entity_poly.type
_entity_poly.pdbx_seq_one_letter_code
_entity_poly.pdbx_strand_id
1 'polypeptide(L)'
;MNRMNVKRRPRRGSAILLCFLAMAVVSVASIAIARSHRRLNIRRSVLLSSVQGKLIADALTHRQIAYQRINPSLVLAPIDKTLASVTGFENATAKIVSVDTTEQTLEMDISLYPGSPVIRRQKIRYGSGPTPVSGATPVITPTPIITTPTVIRVRDAF
;
A
#
# COMPACT_ATOMS: atom_id res chain seq x y z
N MET A 1 -1.53 -77.58 -20.61
CA MET A 1 -0.89 -76.25 -20.47
C MET A 1 -1.37 -75.36 -21.64
N ASN A 2 -2.49 -74.63 -21.47
CA ASN A 2 -3.09 -73.82 -22.55
C ASN A 2 -2.78 -72.33 -22.34
N ARG A 3 -1.97 -71.72 -23.22
CA ARG A 3 -1.79 -70.26 -23.28
C ARG A 3 -2.86 -69.65 -24.18
N MET A 4 -3.86 -68.98 -23.58
CA MET A 4 -4.82 -68.13 -24.30
C MET A 4 -4.10 -66.90 -24.86
N ASN A 5 -4.06 -66.82 -26.18
CA ASN A 5 -3.49 -65.70 -26.92
C ASN A 5 -4.56 -64.59 -27.06
N VAL A 6 -4.52 -63.60 -26.17
CA VAL A 6 -5.44 -62.46 -26.18
C VAL A 6 -5.02 -61.50 -27.31
N LYS A 7 -5.69 -61.58 -28.46
CA LYS A 7 -5.56 -60.60 -29.55
C LYS A 7 -6.05 -59.22 -29.07
N ARG A 8 -5.13 -58.35 -28.67
CA ARG A 8 -5.41 -56.95 -28.34
C ARG A 8 -5.71 -56.17 -29.63
N ARG A 9 -6.97 -55.74 -29.81
CA ARG A 9 -7.38 -54.87 -30.93
C ARG A 9 -6.72 -53.49 -30.85
N PRO A 10 -6.49 -52.81 -31.99
CA PRO A 10 -5.69 -51.57 -32.03
C PRO A 10 -6.38 -50.41 -31.32
N ARG A 11 -5.71 -49.85 -30.29
CA ARG A 11 -6.13 -48.73 -29.44
C ARG A 11 -6.11 -47.34 -30.13
N ARG A 12 -6.20 -47.29 -31.46
CA ARG A 12 -6.03 -46.05 -32.25
C ARG A 12 -7.15 -45.02 -31.99
N GLY A 13 -8.40 -45.47 -31.86
CA GLY A 13 -9.53 -44.58 -31.53
C GLY A 13 -9.45 -43.97 -30.13
N SER A 14 -8.92 -44.72 -29.15
CA SER A 14 -8.74 -44.23 -27.79
C SER A 14 -7.66 -43.14 -27.68
N ALA A 15 -6.58 -43.24 -28.47
CA ALA A 15 -5.52 -42.22 -28.48
C ALA A 15 -6.01 -40.86 -29.01
N ILE A 16 -6.85 -40.87 -30.05
CA ILE A 16 -7.42 -39.64 -30.62
C ILE A 16 -8.37 -38.97 -29.62
N LEU A 17 -9.23 -39.75 -28.96
CA LEU A 17 -10.12 -39.23 -27.91
C LEU A 17 -9.34 -38.64 -26.72
N LEU A 18 -8.25 -39.28 -26.30
CA LEU A 18 -7.39 -38.74 -25.26
C LEU A 18 -6.71 -37.43 -25.67
N CYS A 19 -6.33 -37.29 -26.95
CA CYS A 19 -5.74 -36.06 -27.46
C CYS A 19 -6.75 -34.90 -27.50
N PHE A 20 -7.99 -35.16 -27.95
CA PHE A 20 -9.07 -34.17 -27.90
C PHE A 20 -9.44 -33.79 -26.47
N LEU A 21 -9.52 -34.77 -25.57
CA LEU A 21 -9.76 -34.52 -24.15
C LEU A 21 -8.63 -33.68 -23.55
N ALA A 22 -7.37 -34.01 -23.82
CA ALA A 22 -6.22 -33.25 -23.35
C ALA A 22 -6.24 -31.81 -23.87
N MET A 23 -6.53 -31.60 -25.15
CA MET A 23 -6.65 -30.26 -25.74
C MET A 23 -7.80 -29.46 -25.11
N ALA A 24 -8.95 -30.09 -24.86
CA ALA A 24 -10.08 -29.46 -24.19
C ALA A 24 -9.73 -29.06 -22.75
N VAL A 25 -9.09 -29.94 -21.98
CA VAL A 25 -8.67 -29.67 -20.60
C VAL A 25 -7.65 -28.53 -20.55
N VAL A 26 -6.65 -28.52 -21.45
CA VAL A 26 -5.66 -27.45 -21.51
C VAL A 26 -6.32 -26.11 -21.89
N SER A 27 -7.24 -26.12 -22.85
CA SER A 27 -8.01 -24.92 -23.23
C SER A 27 -8.81 -24.37 -22.05
N VAL A 28 -9.57 -25.21 -21.36
CA VAL A 28 -10.36 -24.79 -20.18
C VAL A 28 -9.46 -24.34 -19.04
N ALA A 29 -8.35 -25.03 -18.78
CA ALA A 29 -7.39 -24.65 -17.74
C ALA A 29 -6.75 -23.28 -18.03
N SER A 30 -6.34 -23.02 -19.28
CA SER A 30 -5.76 -21.74 -19.67
C SER A 30 -6.73 -20.56 -19.45
N ILE A 31 -8.01 -20.75 -19.80
CA ILE A 31 -9.07 -19.75 -19.61
C ILE A 31 -9.34 -19.53 -18.11
N ALA A 32 -9.38 -20.60 -17.32
CA ALA A 32 -9.61 -20.53 -15.87
C ALA A 32 -8.46 -19.80 -15.16
N ILE A 33 -7.21 -20.10 -15.50
CA ILE A 33 -6.01 -19.47 -14.96
C ILE A 33 -6.01 -17.97 -15.30
N ALA A 34 -6.27 -17.59 -16.56
CA ALA A 34 -6.31 -16.18 -16.97
C ALA A 34 -7.36 -15.37 -16.20
N ARG A 35 -8.57 -15.92 -15.99
CA ARG A 35 -9.62 -15.28 -15.19
C ARG A 35 -9.25 -15.18 -13.71
N SER A 36 -8.55 -16.18 -13.18
CA SER A 36 -8.06 -16.19 -11.79
C SER A 36 -7.04 -15.08 -11.55
N HIS A 37 -6.03 -14.96 -12.43
CA HIS A 37 -5.02 -13.90 -12.35
C HIS A 37 -5.65 -12.51 -12.43
N ARG A 38 -6.62 -12.30 -13.31
CA ARG A 38 -7.32 -11.00 -13.41
C ARG A 38 -7.99 -10.60 -12.10
N ARG A 39 -8.72 -11.53 -11.46
CA ARG A 39 -9.39 -11.28 -10.17
C ARG A 39 -8.39 -11.02 -9.05
N LEU A 40 -7.30 -11.79 -9.01
CA LEU A 40 -6.28 -11.67 -7.99
C LEU A 40 -5.47 -10.36 -8.14
N ASN A 41 -5.15 -9.95 -9.37
CA ASN A 41 -4.46 -8.69 -9.63
C ASN A 41 -5.31 -7.49 -9.20
N ILE A 42 -6.62 -7.50 -9.50
CA ILE A 42 -7.53 -6.45 -9.03
C ILE A 42 -7.55 -6.38 -7.50
N ARG A 43 -7.73 -7.50 -6.82
CA ARG A 43 -7.72 -7.53 -5.34
C ARG A 43 -6.41 -7.00 -4.76
N ARG A 44 -5.27 -7.40 -5.32
CA ARG A 44 -3.96 -6.89 -4.89
C ARG A 44 -3.84 -5.38 -5.09
N SER A 45 -4.25 -4.87 -6.25
CA SER A 45 -4.18 -3.42 -6.52
C SER A 45 -5.02 -2.60 -5.54
N VAL A 46 -6.21 -3.09 -5.18
CA VAL A 46 -7.08 -2.43 -4.20
C VAL A 46 -6.46 -2.45 -2.80
N LEU A 47 -5.90 -3.60 -2.38
CA LEU A 47 -5.23 -3.70 -1.08
C LEU A 47 -4.01 -2.78 -1.00
N LEU A 48 -3.18 -2.73 -2.04
CA LEU A 48 -2.02 -1.85 -2.07
C LEU A 48 -2.43 -0.37 -2.02
N SER A 49 -3.45 0.02 -2.80
CA SER A 49 -3.98 1.38 -2.78
C SER A 49 -4.55 1.76 -1.41
N SER A 50 -5.26 0.84 -0.74
CA SER A 50 -5.81 1.05 0.60
C SER A 50 -4.71 1.20 1.66
N VAL A 51 -3.68 0.35 1.64
CA VAL A 51 -2.54 0.44 2.55
C VAL A 51 -1.77 1.74 2.30
N GLN A 52 -1.54 2.10 1.04
CA GLN A 52 -0.88 3.35 0.68
C GLN A 52 -1.65 4.58 1.16
N GLY A 53 -2.97 4.62 0.93
CA GLY A 53 -3.83 5.70 1.42
C GLY A 53 -3.80 5.82 2.94
N LYS A 54 -3.77 4.69 3.65
CA LYS A 54 -3.62 4.68 5.12
C LYS A 54 -2.28 5.26 5.56
N LEU A 55 -1.17 4.84 4.95
CA LEU A 55 0.16 5.35 5.29
C LEU A 55 0.29 6.85 5.03
N ILE A 56 -0.32 7.34 3.94
CA ILE A 56 -0.37 8.77 3.62
C ILE A 56 -1.19 9.52 4.66
N ALA A 57 -2.36 9.01 5.05
CA ALA A 57 -3.17 9.61 6.10
C ALA A 57 -2.40 9.68 7.43
N ASP A 58 -1.72 8.60 7.83
CA ASP A 58 -0.88 8.59 9.02
C ASP A 58 0.26 9.63 8.90
N ALA A 59 0.99 9.68 7.79
CA ALA A 59 2.03 10.69 7.58
C ALA A 59 1.52 12.14 7.68
N LEU A 60 0.34 12.41 7.12
CA LEU A 60 -0.32 13.72 7.21
C LEU A 60 -0.71 14.08 8.64
N THR A 61 -1.20 13.11 9.45
CA THR A 61 -1.48 13.37 10.88
C THR A 61 -0.22 13.73 11.65
N HIS A 62 0.86 12.95 11.49
CA HIS A 62 2.14 13.19 12.15
C HIS A 62 2.71 14.57 11.78
N ARG A 63 2.62 14.93 10.50
CA ARG A 63 3.00 16.25 10.01
C ARG A 63 2.16 17.35 10.64
N GLN A 64 0.83 17.21 10.67
CA GLN A 64 -0.06 18.20 11.25
C GLN A 64 0.23 18.41 12.75
N ILE A 65 0.47 17.33 13.50
CA ILE A 65 0.86 17.39 14.91
C ILE A 65 2.21 18.11 15.07
N ALA A 66 3.19 17.83 14.19
CA ALA A 66 4.47 18.51 14.23
C ALA A 66 4.34 20.02 13.97
N TYR A 67 3.52 20.42 12.99
CA TYR A 67 3.24 21.83 12.72
C TYR A 67 2.53 22.52 13.89
N GLN A 68 1.56 21.84 14.49
CA GLN A 68 0.85 22.28 15.69
C GLN A 68 1.77 22.54 16.88
N ARG A 69 2.80 21.70 17.05
CA ARG A 69 3.82 21.89 18.11
C ARG A 69 4.68 23.12 17.91
N ILE A 70 4.97 23.47 16.65
CA ILE A 70 5.81 24.63 16.31
C ILE A 70 4.96 25.92 16.33
N ASN A 71 3.78 25.87 15.73
CA ASN A 71 2.87 27.01 15.56
C ASN A 71 1.42 26.59 15.91
N PRO A 72 0.99 26.78 17.16
CA PRO A 72 -0.33 26.30 17.63
C PRO A 72 -1.51 27.08 17.03
N SER A 73 -1.27 28.25 16.41
CA SER A 73 -2.29 29.05 15.72
C SER A 73 -2.59 28.58 14.29
N LEU A 74 -1.82 27.62 13.77
CA LEU A 74 -1.96 27.17 12.39
C LEU A 74 -3.09 26.15 12.23
N VAL A 75 -4.17 26.53 11.54
CA VAL A 75 -5.37 25.71 11.32
C VAL A 75 -5.17 24.64 10.23
N LEU A 76 -4.21 24.85 9.33
CA LEU A 76 -3.93 23.95 8.20
C LEU A 76 -2.42 23.86 8.00
N ALA A 77 -1.87 22.64 7.98
CA ALA A 77 -0.47 22.47 7.56
C ALA A 77 -0.34 22.80 6.06
N PRO A 78 0.81 23.36 5.63
CA PRO A 78 1.07 23.57 4.22
C PRO A 78 0.92 22.27 3.42
N ILE A 79 0.37 22.36 2.21
CA ILE A 79 0.23 21.23 1.28
C ILE A 79 1.61 20.59 1.08
N ASP A 80 1.65 19.27 1.19
CA ASP A 80 2.89 18.54 1.00
C ASP A 80 3.21 18.43 -0.49
N LYS A 81 4.25 19.14 -0.94
CA LYS A 81 4.70 19.08 -2.33
C LYS A 81 5.24 17.71 -2.72
N THR A 82 5.63 16.86 -1.77
CA THR A 82 6.08 15.49 -2.06
C THR A 82 4.92 14.58 -2.46
N LEU A 83 3.71 14.87 -1.98
CA LEU A 83 2.49 14.15 -2.33
C LEU A 83 2.03 14.42 -3.78
N ALA A 84 2.45 15.54 -4.37
CA ALA A 84 2.21 15.82 -5.79
C ALA A 84 2.87 14.81 -6.74
N SER A 85 3.90 14.08 -6.28
CA SER A 85 4.54 13.01 -7.04
C SER A 85 3.81 11.66 -6.94
N VAL A 86 2.85 11.55 -6.02
CA VAL A 86 2.13 10.30 -5.74
C VAL A 86 0.78 10.33 -6.44
N THR A 87 0.69 9.60 -7.55
CA THR A 87 -0.52 9.50 -8.37
C THR A 87 -1.74 9.09 -7.54
N GLY A 88 -2.81 9.90 -7.60
CA GLY A 88 -4.07 9.66 -6.89
C GLY A 88 -4.16 10.25 -5.47
N PHE A 89 -3.07 10.83 -4.96
CA PHE A 89 -3.01 11.47 -3.62
C PHE A 89 -2.45 12.90 -3.65
N GLU A 90 -2.38 13.50 -4.83
CA GLU A 90 -1.76 14.82 -5.08
C GLU A 90 -2.36 15.95 -4.22
N ASN A 91 -3.65 15.83 -3.91
CA ASN A 91 -4.42 16.82 -3.15
C ASN A 91 -4.76 16.34 -1.74
N ALA A 92 -4.03 15.36 -1.22
CA ALA A 92 -4.24 14.86 0.13
C ALA A 92 -3.94 15.96 1.16
N THR A 93 -4.88 16.20 2.06
CA THR A 93 -4.86 17.30 3.01
C THR A 93 -5.38 16.83 4.37
N ALA A 94 -4.82 17.41 5.42
CA ALA A 94 -5.31 17.26 6.79
C ALA A 94 -5.69 18.65 7.30
N LYS A 95 -6.94 18.82 7.72
CA LYS A 95 -7.48 20.07 8.25
C LYS A 95 -7.85 19.89 9.71
N ILE A 96 -7.54 20.90 10.51
CA ILE A 96 -7.92 20.91 11.93
C ILE A 96 -9.33 21.46 12.05
N VAL A 97 -10.17 20.74 12.79
CA VAL A 97 -11.57 21.09 13.04
C VAL A 97 -11.71 21.81 14.37
N SER A 98 -11.09 21.26 15.42
CA SER A 98 -11.12 21.84 16.75
C SER A 98 -9.78 21.63 17.46
N VAL A 99 -9.38 22.62 18.25
CA VAL A 99 -8.18 22.58 19.08
C VAL A 99 -8.63 22.93 20.49
N ASP A 100 -8.51 21.97 21.39
CA ASP A 100 -8.66 22.21 22.81
C ASP A 100 -7.26 22.39 23.40
N THR A 101 -6.88 23.65 23.59
CA THR A 101 -5.59 24.01 24.17
C THR A 101 -5.48 23.62 25.64
N THR A 102 -6.61 23.54 26.35
CA THR A 102 -6.67 23.17 27.77
C THR A 102 -6.42 21.68 27.97
N GLU A 103 -7.03 20.83 27.16
CA GLU A 103 -6.79 19.38 27.21
C GLU A 103 -5.59 18.92 26.38
N GLN A 104 -5.02 19.84 25.59
CA GLN A 104 -4.01 19.57 24.55
C GLN A 104 -4.51 18.51 23.56
N THR A 105 -5.77 18.64 23.14
CA THR A 105 -6.40 17.67 22.23
C THR A 105 -6.75 18.32 20.91
N LEU A 106 -6.53 17.59 19.83
CA LEU A 106 -6.82 18.03 18.48
C LEU A 106 -7.87 17.14 17.84
N GLU A 107 -8.84 17.74 17.16
CA GLU A 107 -9.68 17.05 16.20
C GLU A 107 -9.29 17.49 14.78
N MET A 108 -9.04 16.51 13.91
CA MET A 108 -8.64 16.76 12.52
C MET A 108 -9.46 15.91 11.56
N ASP A 109 -9.76 16.47 10.41
CA ASP A 109 -10.37 15.81 9.26
C ASP A 109 -9.27 15.55 8.21
N ILE A 110 -9.17 14.30 7.74
CA ILE A 110 -8.22 13.90 6.69
C ILE A 110 -8.99 13.57 5.42
N SER A 111 -8.59 14.22 4.31
CA SER A 111 -9.11 13.99 2.97
C SER A 111 -7.98 13.61 2.03
N LEU A 112 -8.07 12.46 1.37
CA LEU A 112 -7.02 11.96 0.45
C LEU A 112 -7.14 12.53 -0.97
N TYR A 113 -8.33 13.00 -1.34
CA TYR A 113 -8.62 13.63 -2.62
C TYR A 113 -9.77 14.64 -2.45
N PRO A 114 -9.95 15.57 -3.40
CA PRO A 114 -11.00 16.59 -3.31
C PRO A 114 -12.38 15.94 -3.31
N GLY A 115 -13.22 16.28 -2.33
CA GLY A 115 -14.56 15.70 -2.19
C GLY A 115 -14.59 14.29 -1.59
N SER A 116 -13.44 13.74 -1.13
CA SER A 116 -13.44 12.47 -0.41
C SER A 116 -14.21 12.56 0.90
N PRO A 117 -14.96 11.51 1.31
CA PRO A 117 -15.48 11.45 2.67
C PRO A 117 -14.32 11.54 3.68
N VAL A 118 -14.56 12.24 4.79
CA VAL A 118 -13.55 12.38 5.85
C VAL A 118 -13.22 11.00 6.40
N ILE A 119 -11.98 10.57 6.20
CA ILE A 119 -11.57 9.19 6.48
C ILE A 119 -11.32 8.98 7.97
N ARG A 120 -10.96 10.05 8.69
CA ARG A 120 -10.57 9.95 10.09
C ARG A 120 -10.80 11.27 10.80
N ARG A 121 -11.63 11.23 11.84
CA ARG A 121 -11.62 12.18 12.96
C ARG A 121 -10.87 11.56 14.10
N GLN A 122 -9.74 12.14 14.47
CA GLN A 122 -8.92 11.61 15.55
C GLN A 122 -8.73 12.69 16.60
N LYS A 123 -9.22 12.42 17.82
CA LYS A 123 -8.86 13.19 19.02
C LYS A 123 -7.43 12.80 19.40
N ILE A 124 -6.45 13.64 19.09
CA ILE A 124 -5.04 13.36 19.38
C ILE A 124 -4.57 14.26 20.51
N ARG A 125 -4.08 13.66 21.59
CA ARG A 125 -3.44 14.40 22.67
C ARG A 125 -2.00 14.72 22.25
N TYR A 126 -1.72 15.98 21.95
CA TYR A 126 -0.37 16.42 21.61
C TYR A 126 0.28 16.92 22.90
N GLY A 127 0.98 16.04 23.61
CA GLY A 127 1.71 16.42 24.83
C GLY A 127 2.62 17.62 24.57
N SER A 128 2.70 18.55 25.53
CA SER A 128 3.61 19.69 25.50
C SER A 128 5.01 19.23 25.10
N GLY A 129 5.56 19.81 24.03
CA GLY A 129 6.95 19.54 23.62
C GLY A 129 7.92 19.84 24.77
N PRO A 130 9.17 19.37 24.69
CA PRO A 130 10.19 19.82 25.64
C PRO A 130 10.22 21.35 25.60
N THR A 131 10.02 21.98 26.75
CA THR A 131 10.20 23.42 26.92
C THR A 131 11.56 23.81 26.32
N PRO A 132 11.66 24.86 25.49
CA PRO A 132 12.96 25.33 25.05
C PRO A 132 13.70 25.82 26.30
N VAL A 133 14.65 25.01 26.79
CA VAL A 133 15.55 25.43 27.85
C VAL A 133 16.47 26.47 27.22
N SER A 134 16.21 27.73 27.51
CA SER A 134 17.03 28.87 27.12
C SER A 134 18.45 28.65 27.68
N GLY A 135 19.37 28.18 26.83
CA GLY A 135 20.77 27.97 27.22
C GLY A 135 21.58 26.93 26.46
N ALA A 136 21.02 26.19 25.49
CA ALA A 136 21.81 25.26 24.68
C ALA A 136 21.88 25.72 23.21
N THR A 137 23.07 26.17 22.80
CA THR A 137 23.46 26.25 21.38
C THR A 137 23.11 24.93 20.67
N PRO A 138 22.52 24.95 19.46
CA PRO A 138 22.21 23.73 18.73
C PRO A 138 23.51 23.02 18.36
N VAL A 139 23.82 21.93 19.06
CA VAL A 139 24.86 21.00 18.64
C VAL A 139 24.29 20.21 17.47
N ILE A 140 24.74 20.57 16.27
CA ILE A 140 24.52 19.79 15.06
C ILE A 140 25.42 18.56 15.18
N THR A 141 24.92 17.47 15.75
CA THR A 141 25.58 16.16 15.65
C THR A 141 25.07 15.51 14.36
N PRO A 142 25.86 15.45 13.27
CA PRO A 142 25.47 14.67 12.11
C PRO A 142 25.39 13.20 12.53
N THR A 143 24.19 12.63 12.52
CA THR A 143 24.03 11.19 12.68
C THR A 143 24.60 10.52 11.43
N PRO A 144 25.52 9.55 11.54
CA PRO A 144 26.08 8.89 10.37
C PRO A 144 24.98 8.14 9.62
N ILE A 145 24.84 8.44 8.32
CA ILE A 145 24.04 7.67 7.37
C ILE A 145 24.69 6.30 7.23
N ILE A 146 24.17 5.30 7.94
CA ILE A 146 24.53 3.90 7.69
C ILE A 146 23.90 3.52 6.36
N THR A 147 24.70 3.69 5.30
CA THR A 147 24.40 3.24 3.95
C THR A 147 24.62 1.73 3.92
N THR A 148 23.57 0.92 4.04
CA THR A 148 23.61 -0.48 3.62
C THR A 148 23.19 -0.55 2.16
N PRO A 149 24.10 -0.83 1.20
CA PRO A 149 23.69 -1.15 -0.15
C PRO A 149 23.02 -2.53 -0.14
N THR A 150 21.70 -2.57 -0.23
CA THR A 150 21.00 -3.82 -0.53
C THR A 150 21.17 -4.05 -2.03
N VAL A 151 22.19 -4.83 -2.40
CA VAL A 151 22.43 -5.29 -3.77
C VAL A 151 21.29 -6.22 -4.17
N ILE A 152 20.27 -5.67 -4.83
CA ILE A 152 19.27 -6.47 -5.54
C ILE A 152 19.92 -6.91 -6.85
N ARG A 153 20.43 -8.14 -6.86
CA ARG A 153 20.93 -8.81 -8.06
C ARG A 153 19.73 -9.10 -8.97
N VAL A 154 19.46 -8.21 -9.92
CA VAL A 154 18.55 -8.47 -11.03
C VAL A 154 19.19 -9.57 -11.87
N ARG A 155 18.60 -10.77 -11.83
CA ARG A 155 18.90 -11.84 -12.78
C ARG A 155 18.36 -11.38 -14.12
N ASP A 156 19.27 -11.07 -15.03
CA ASP A 156 18.97 -11.02 -16.44
C ASP A 156 18.46 -12.40 -16.88
N ALA A 157 17.25 -12.41 -17.42
CA ALA A 157 16.70 -13.49 -18.20
C ALA A 157 16.89 -13.13 -19.68
N PHE A 158 17.83 -13.82 -20.31
CA PHE A 158 17.80 -14.20 -21.72
C PHE A 158 18.18 -15.68 -21.80
#